data_AF-A0A952AWV4-F1
#
_entry.id   AF-A0A952AWV4-F1
#
_cell.length_a   1.000
_cell.length_b   1.000
_cell.length_c   1.000
_cell.angle_alpha   90.00
_cell.angle_beta   90.00
_cell.angle_gamma   90.00
#
_symmetry.space_group_name_H-M   'P 1'
#
loop_
_entity.id
_entity.type
_entity.pdbx_description
1 polymer ?
#
loop_
_entity_poly.entity_id
_entity_poly.type
_entity_poly.pdbx_seq_one_letter_code
_entity_poly.pdbx_strand_id
1 'polypeptide(L)'
;MNDPLMPFIWAAAALVCLILMQRWIHAHLHGISLLLVGRPDWAVVVYAVVLFPGVILHEVSHWLMATLLGVRTGRMSLLPRRQADGSLQLGYVEYYKDRSLGPIRESLIGAAPLISGTAVILLIGHHVFRVASLAGTLRAGDIAIMADAMLQIWDTPNVLVWLYLVFAISSAMLPSRSDRHAWPGFLVIMTVVAAVVAYLGRNVGLFDGLGRPAAVLFGYLGTAFSIAIAVSLFCMALIALLEWVFGRIRGASVVYGRDPKRKPTT
;
A
#
# COMPACT_ATOMS: atom_id res chain seq x y z
N MET A 1 2.40 -9.89 -29.23
CA MET A 1 3.59 -9.22 -28.68
C MET A 1 3.10 -8.33 -27.55
N ASN A 2 3.33 -8.71 -26.29
CA ASN A 2 2.95 -7.85 -25.18
C ASN A 2 3.93 -6.69 -25.15
N ASP A 3 3.45 -5.49 -25.46
CA ASP A 3 4.23 -4.26 -25.35
C ASP A 3 4.78 -4.16 -23.92
N PRO A 4 6.12 -4.08 -23.72
CA PRO A 4 6.73 -3.99 -22.39
C PRO A 4 6.24 -2.78 -21.59
N LEU A 5 5.60 -1.80 -22.23
CA LEU A 5 4.98 -0.65 -21.58
C LEU A 5 3.67 -0.97 -20.87
N MET A 6 2.92 -2.00 -21.30
CA MET A 6 1.61 -2.31 -20.74
C MET A 6 1.65 -2.67 -19.24
N PRO A 7 2.56 -3.55 -18.76
CA PRO A 7 2.69 -3.83 -17.33
C PRO A 7 3.04 -2.58 -16.51
N PHE A 8 3.86 -1.69 -17.07
CA PHE A 8 4.24 -0.44 -16.42
C PHE A 8 3.04 0.51 -16.27
N ILE A 9 2.32 0.76 -17.36
CA ILE A 9 1.13 1.61 -17.37
C ILE A 9 0.08 1.07 -16.40
N TRP A 10 -0.15 -0.25 -16.40
CA TRP A 10 -1.09 -0.89 -15.49
C TRP A 10 -0.69 -0.73 -14.03
N ALA A 11 0.57 -1.02 -13.68
CA ALA A 11 1.07 -0.85 -12.31
C ALA A 11 0.98 0.60 -11.84
N ALA A 12 1.29 1.57 -12.71
CA ALA A 12 1.18 2.99 -12.40
C ALA A 12 -0.29 3.42 -12.17
N ALA A 13 -1.20 3.02 -13.06
CA ALA A 13 -2.62 3.31 -12.93
C ALA A 13 -3.21 2.67 -11.65
N ALA A 14 -2.84 1.41 -11.36
CA ALA A 14 -3.27 0.70 -10.16
C ALA A 14 -2.71 1.35 -8.89
N LEU A 15 -1.47 1.83 -8.89
CA LEU A 15 -0.89 2.58 -7.78
C LEU A 15 -1.65 3.88 -7.51
N VAL A 16 -1.98 4.65 -8.56
CA VAL A 16 -2.78 5.88 -8.42
C VAL A 16 -4.15 5.56 -7.85
N CYS A 17 -4.80 4.50 -8.34
CA CYS A 17 -6.08 4.03 -7.82
C CYS A 17 -5.99 3.70 -6.32
N LEU A 18 -4.98 2.92 -5.91
CA LEU A 18 -4.75 2.59 -4.50
C LEU A 18 -4.52 3.83 -3.62
N ILE A 19 -3.76 4.82 -4.09
CA ILE A 19 -3.55 6.08 -3.35
C ILE A 19 -4.89 6.79 -3.09
N LEU A 20 -5.77 6.85 -4.08
CA LEU A 20 -7.09 7.47 -3.94
C LEU A 20 -7.98 6.68 -2.97
N MET A 21 -8.01 5.36 -3.13
CA MET A 21 -8.77 4.46 -2.27
C MET A 21 -8.30 4.53 -0.81
N GLN A 22 -6.99 4.56 -0.56
CA GLN A 22 -6.43 4.70 0.78
C GLN A 22 -6.88 5.97 1.48
N ARG A 23 -6.89 7.12 0.78
CA ARG A 23 -7.36 8.38 1.36
C ARG A 23 -8.80 8.27 1.84
N TRP A 24 -9.65 7.60 1.07
CA TRP A 24 -11.02 7.32 1.45
C TRP A 24 -11.07 6.35 2.64
N ILE A 25 -10.38 5.21 2.56
CA ILE A 25 -10.36 4.17 3.60
C ILE A 25 -9.91 4.75 4.94
N HIS A 26 -8.80 5.48 4.98
CA HIS A 26 -8.29 6.06 6.24
C HIS A 26 -9.25 7.08 6.84
N ALA A 27 -9.87 7.93 6.01
CA ALA A 27 -10.84 8.90 6.48
C ALA A 27 -12.07 8.20 7.09
N HIS A 28 -12.69 7.30 6.35
CA HIS A 28 -13.92 6.62 6.76
C HIS A 28 -13.69 5.63 7.92
N LEU A 29 -12.55 4.92 7.94
CA LEU A 29 -12.21 4.04 9.04
C LEU A 29 -11.97 4.82 10.34
N HIS A 30 -11.33 6.00 10.26
CA HIS A 30 -11.21 6.89 11.42
C HIS A 30 -12.58 7.44 11.85
N GLY A 31 -13.44 7.80 10.89
CA GLY A 31 -14.81 8.25 11.14
C GLY A 31 -15.66 7.22 11.88
N ILE A 32 -15.66 5.96 11.40
CA ILE A 32 -16.33 4.84 12.09
C ILE A 32 -15.74 4.63 13.48
N SER A 33 -14.43 4.69 13.62
CA SER A 33 -13.77 4.56 14.93
C SER A 33 -14.23 5.65 15.91
N LEU A 34 -14.44 6.87 15.41
CA LEU A 34 -14.99 7.99 16.19
C LEU A 34 -16.46 7.78 16.52
N LEU A 35 -17.28 7.32 15.59
CA LEU A 35 -18.69 7.00 15.84
C LEU A 35 -18.86 5.88 16.87
N LEU A 36 -17.97 4.88 16.84
CA LEU A 36 -18.00 3.74 17.75
C LEU A 36 -17.70 4.15 19.19
N VAL A 37 -16.60 4.89 19.40
CA VAL A 37 -16.14 5.21 20.77
C VAL A 37 -16.59 6.58 21.27
N GLY A 38 -16.87 7.53 20.38
CA GLY A 38 -17.23 8.92 20.71
C GLY A 38 -16.09 9.76 21.29
N ARG A 39 -14.91 9.16 21.57
CA ARG A 39 -13.73 9.84 22.10
C ARG A 39 -12.60 9.86 21.07
N PRO A 40 -12.07 11.04 20.71
CA PRO A 40 -11.03 11.16 19.69
C PRO A 40 -9.78 10.30 19.94
N ASP A 41 -9.33 10.17 21.17
CA ASP A 41 -8.09 9.42 21.47
C ASP A 41 -8.28 7.91 21.35
N TRP A 42 -9.43 7.39 21.76
CA TRP A 42 -9.76 5.98 21.61
C TRP A 42 -10.10 5.61 20.16
N ALA A 43 -10.67 6.54 19.39
CA ALA A 43 -10.89 6.35 17.96
C ALA A 43 -9.58 6.08 17.21
N VAL A 44 -8.49 6.72 17.62
CA VAL A 44 -7.15 6.46 17.08
C VAL A 44 -6.70 5.03 17.40
N VAL A 45 -6.94 4.55 18.63
CA VAL A 45 -6.57 3.19 19.05
C VAL A 45 -7.34 2.14 18.23
N VAL A 46 -8.67 2.28 18.11
CA VAL A 46 -9.50 1.35 17.32
C VAL A 46 -9.03 1.32 15.87
N TYR A 47 -8.82 2.49 15.27
CA TYR A 47 -8.29 2.62 13.92
C TYR A 47 -6.91 1.94 13.76
N ALA A 48 -6.00 2.15 14.72
CA ALA A 48 -4.67 1.56 14.68
C ALA A 48 -4.70 0.03 14.84
N VAL A 49 -5.58 -0.50 15.70
CA VAL A 49 -5.75 -1.95 15.89
C VAL A 49 -6.21 -2.62 14.59
N VAL A 50 -7.14 -2.00 13.85
CA VAL A 50 -7.60 -2.55 12.56
C VAL A 50 -6.46 -2.65 11.55
N LEU A 51 -5.59 -1.64 11.48
CA LEU A 51 -4.47 -1.60 10.54
C LEU A 51 -3.18 -2.22 11.09
N PHE A 52 -3.20 -2.73 12.32
CA PHE A 52 -2.01 -3.13 13.06
C PHE A 52 -1.13 -4.17 12.35
N PRO A 53 -1.67 -5.25 11.72
CA PRO A 53 -0.83 -6.20 10.99
C PRO A 53 -0.05 -5.55 9.85
N GLY A 54 -0.70 -4.60 9.15
CA GLY A 54 -0.06 -3.83 8.09
C GLY A 54 1.02 -2.89 8.60
N VAL A 55 0.77 -2.21 9.74
CA VAL A 55 1.75 -1.34 10.40
C VAL A 55 2.97 -2.14 10.87
N ILE A 56 2.77 -3.32 11.46
CA ILE A 56 3.89 -4.20 11.83
C ILE A 56 4.73 -4.53 10.61
N LEU A 57 4.09 -5.01 9.54
CA LEU A 57 4.82 -5.36 8.32
C LEU A 57 5.58 -4.15 7.76
N HIS A 58 4.96 -2.97 7.77
CA HIS A 58 5.58 -1.73 7.31
C HIS A 58 6.86 -1.40 8.10
N GLU A 59 6.75 -1.30 9.42
CA GLU A 59 7.88 -0.90 10.27
C GLU A 59 8.98 -1.97 10.30
N VAL A 60 8.61 -3.25 10.35
CA VAL A 60 9.59 -4.36 10.26
C VAL A 60 10.32 -4.33 8.92
N SER A 61 9.68 -3.90 7.83
CA SER A 61 10.33 -3.81 6.51
C SER A 61 11.38 -2.72 6.47
N HIS A 62 11.10 -1.56 7.05
CA HIS A 62 12.12 -0.51 7.23
C HIS A 62 13.30 -1.01 8.05
N TRP A 63 13.02 -1.63 9.19
CA TRP A 63 14.04 -2.16 10.07
C TRP A 63 14.90 -3.23 9.38
N LEU A 64 14.28 -4.19 8.70
CA LEU A 64 14.97 -5.26 7.99
C LEU A 64 15.84 -4.69 6.87
N MET A 65 15.30 -3.79 6.04
CA MET A 65 16.06 -3.18 4.95
C MET A 65 17.22 -2.34 5.46
N ALA A 66 17.01 -1.55 6.52
CA ALA A 66 18.08 -0.78 7.16
C ALA A 66 19.18 -1.71 7.69
N THR A 67 18.81 -2.81 8.35
CA THR A 67 19.75 -3.82 8.86
C THR A 67 20.54 -4.49 7.74
N LEU A 68 19.87 -4.91 6.66
CA LEU A 68 20.51 -5.52 5.49
C LEU A 68 21.48 -4.56 4.80
N LEU A 69 21.15 -3.27 4.78
CA LEU A 69 22.01 -2.22 4.24
C LEU A 69 23.05 -1.72 5.25
N GLY A 70 23.21 -2.37 6.41
CA GLY A 70 24.19 -2.00 7.44
C GLY A 70 23.98 -0.63 8.05
N VAL A 71 22.76 -0.09 7.99
CA VAL A 71 22.38 1.19 8.60
C VAL A 71 21.99 0.94 10.05
N ARG A 72 22.51 1.77 10.96
CA ARG A 72 22.17 1.68 12.39
C ARG A 72 20.70 2.01 12.60
N THR A 73 19.95 1.09 13.18
CA THR A 73 18.55 1.28 13.57
C THR A 73 18.46 1.79 15.01
N GLY A 74 17.51 2.69 15.26
CA GLY A 74 17.20 3.25 16.57
C GLY A 74 15.94 2.64 17.16
N ARG A 75 15.07 3.49 17.74
CA ARG A 75 13.82 3.05 18.38
C ARG A 75 12.76 2.69 17.34
N MET A 76 12.02 1.62 17.62
CA MET A 76 10.79 1.24 16.90
C MET A 76 9.60 1.47 17.83
N SER A 77 8.54 2.08 17.32
CA SER A 77 7.26 2.24 18.02
C SER A 77 6.11 1.89 17.08
N LEU A 78 5.21 1.04 17.55
CA LEU A 78 3.99 0.66 16.84
C LEU A 78 2.74 1.36 17.41
N LEU A 79 2.94 2.26 18.37
CA LEU A 79 1.85 2.98 19.02
C LEU A 79 1.50 4.25 18.24
N PRO A 80 0.21 4.47 17.97
CA PRO A 80 -0.22 5.64 17.23
C PRO A 80 -0.06 6.91 18.07
N ARG A 81 0.39 7.99 17.44
CA ARG A 81 0.54 9.32 18.05
C ARG A 81 -0.05 10.38 17.14
N ARG A 82 -0.75 11.33 17.75
CA ARG A 82 -1.16 12.57 17.07
C ARG A 82 0.00 13.54 17.04
N GLN A 83 0.30 14.05 15.86
CA GLN A 83 1.31 15.08 15.68
C GLN A 83 0.71 16.47 15.91
N ALA A 84 1.57 17.45 16.17
CA ALA A 84 1.17 18.83 16.43
C ALA A 84 0.48 19.51 15.22
N ASP A 85 0.72 18.99 14.01
CA ASP A 85 0.07 19.43 12.77
C ASP A 85 -1.32 18.81 12.55
N GLY A 86 -1.81 17.99 13.50
CA GLY A 86 -3.07 17.27 13.41
C GLY A 86 -3.00 15.99 12.57
N SER A 87 -1.84 15.64 12.02
CA SER A 87 -1.65 14.37 11.33
C SER A 87 -1.54 13.21 12.33
N LEU A 88 -1.91 12.01 11.87
CA LEU A 88 -1.83 10.80 12.66
C LEU A 88 -0.63 9.97 12.21
N GLN A 89 0.31 9.72 13.11
CA GLN A 89 1.41 8.78 12.92
C GLN A 89 1.01 7.44 13.54
N LEU A 90 0.95 6.37 12.75
CA LEU A 90 0.55 5.05 13.23
C LEU A 90 1.69 4.26 13.88
N GLY A 91 2.90 4.44 13.35
CA GLY A 91 4.13 3.81 13.83
C GLY A 91 5.32 4.62 13.34
N TYR A 92 6.50 4.27 13.85
CA TYR A 92 7.76 4.75 13.32
C TYR A 92 8.92 3.81 13.66
N VAL A 93 9.90 3.78 12.76
CA VAL A 93 11.24 3.24 12.98
C VAL A 93 12.25 4.35 12.75
N GLU A 94 13.02 4.65 13.79
CA GLU A 94 14.16 5.54 13.69
C GLU A 94 15.33 4.79 13.06
N TYR A 95 16.01 5.41 12.09
CA TYR A 95 17.31 4.97 11.61
C TYR A 95 18.24 6.18 11.55
N TYR A 96 19.51 5.94 11.87
CA TYR A 96 20.48 7.03 11.95
C TYR A 96 20.91 7.42 10.54
N LYS A 97 20.65 8.69 10.19
CA LYS A 97 21.15 9.32 8.97
C LYS A 97 22.62 9.68 9.15
N ASP A 98 23.49 8.67 9.17
CA ASP A 98 24.93 8.87 9.16
C ASP A 98 25.39 9.38 7.78
N ARG A 99 26.58 9.97 7.70
CA ARG A 99 27.18 10.50 6.44
C ARG A 99 27.36 9.42 5.36
N SER A 100 27.31 8.14 5.76
CA SER A 100 27.33 6.96 4.90
C SER A 100 25.96 6.61 4.28
N LEU A 101 24.87 7.24 4.74
CA LEU A 101 23.53 7.03 4.19
C LEU A 101 23.36 7.79 2.87
N GLY A 102 23.78 7.16 1.78
CA GLY A 102 23.58 7.70 0.43
C GLY A 102 22.12 7.61 -0.05
N PRO A 103 21.71 8.39 -1.07
CA PRO A 103 20.33 8.46 -1.55
C PRO A 103 19.73 7.12 -1.99
N ILE A 104 20.57 6.20 -2.47
CA ILE A 104 20.17 4.84 -2.86
C ILE A 104 19.72 4.03 -1.65
N ARG A 105 20.52 4.02 -0.57
CA ARG A 105 20.19 3.26 0.64
C ARG A 105 18.94 3.82 1.31
N GLU A 106 18.84 5.15 1.41
CA GLU A 106 17.67 5.80 1.99
C GLU A 106 16.40 5.52 1.16
N SER A 107 16.50 5.49 -0.18
CA SER A 107 15.36 5.16 -1.05
C SER A 107 14.96 3.69 -0.99
N LEU A 108 15.91 2.77 -0.85
CA LEU A 108 15.63 1.34 -0.66
C LEU A 108 14.92 1.09 0.68
N ILE A 109 15.36 1.76 1.75
CA ILE A 109 14.67 1.73 3.05
C ILE A 109 13.24 2.26 2.87
N GLY A 110 13.08 3.45 2.29
CA GLY A 110 11.77 4.04 2.01
C GLY A 110 10.83 3.16 1.16
N ALA A 111 11.38 2.37 0.24
CA ALA A 111 10.62 1.45 -0.62
C ALA A 111 10.37 0.08 0.03
N ALA A 112 11.02 -0.24 1.15
CA ALA A 112 10.96 -1.57 1.76
C ALA A 112 9.53 -2.04 2.12
N PRO A 113 8.66 -1.20 2.73
CA PRO A 113 7.28 -1.59 3.00
C PRO A 113 6.47 -1.93 1.75
N LEU A 114 6.71 -1.20 0.65
CA LEU A 114 6.04 -1.46 -0.62
C LEU A 114 6.50 -2.80 -1.20
N ILE A 115 7.80 -3.08 -1.15
CA ILE A 115 8.38 -4.34 -1.66
C ILE A 115 7.84 -5.53 -0.86
N SER A 116 7.91 -5.48 0.47
CA SER A 116 7.45 -6.56 1.34
C SER A 116 5.93 -6.73 1.30
N GLY A 117 5.17 -5.64 1.31
CA GLY A 117 3.71 -5.66 1.19
C GLY A 117 3.26 -6.27 -0.13
N THR A 118 3.90 -5.88 -1.24
CA THR A 118 3.67 -6.48 -2.56
C THR A 118 3.98 -7.98 -2.54
N ALA A 119 5.12 -8.39 -1.96
CA ALA A 119 5.51 -9.79 -1.88
C ALA A 119 4.50 -10.62 -1.05
N VAL A 120 4.06 -10.13 0.11
CA VAL A 120 3.09 -10.82 0.95
C VAL A 120 1.73 -10.93 0.26
N ILE A 121 1.25 -9.88 -0.41
CA ILE A 121 0.00 -9.92 -1.17
C ILE A 121 0.08 -10.92 -2.32
N LEU A 122 1.21 -11.00 -3.03
CA LEU A 122 1.40 -12.00 -4.09
C LEU A 122 1.45 -13.41 -3.53
N LEU A 123 2.09 -13.63 -2.38
CA LEU A 123 2.10 -14.94 -1.71
C LEU A 123 0.68 -15.36 -1.32
N ILE A 124 -0.11 -14.47 -0.72
CA ILE A 124 -1.52 -14.74 -0.40
C ILE A 124 -2.31 -14.99 -1.69
N GLY A 125 -2.18 -14.14 -2.70
CA GLY A 125 -2.87 -14.29 -3.98
C GLY A 125 -2.56 -15.60 -4.69
N HIS A 126 -1.30 -16.05 -4.64
CA HIS A 126 -0.86 -17.29 -5.27
C HIS A 126 -1.30 -18.53 -4.48
N HIS A 127 -1.04 -18.56 -3.16
CA HIS A 127 -1.24 -19.75 -2.34
C HIS A 127 -2.66 -19.91 -1.79
N VAL A 128 -3.33 -18.80 -1.49
CA VAL A 128 -4.67 -18.81 -0.87
C VAL A 128 -5.74 -18.68 -1.94
N PHE A 129 -5.66 -17.62 -2.76
CA PHE A 129 -6.70 -17.31 -3.74
C PHE A 129 -6.49 -17.93 -5.12
N ARG A 130 -5.35 -18.61 -5.35
CA ARG A 130 -5.00 -19.27 -6.62
C ARG A 130 -5.20 -18.34 -7.82
N VAL A 131 -4.81 -17.06 -7.70
CA VAL A 131 -5.06 -16.02 -8.71
C VAL A 131 -4.48 -16.38 -10.10
N ALA A 132 -3.43 -17.21 -10.15
CA ALA A 132 -2.88 -17.71 -11.41
C ALA A 132 -3.90 -18.52 -12.24
N SER A 133 -4.77 -19.33 -11.61
CA SER A 133 -5.83 -20.04 -12.32
C SER A 133 -6.95 -19.11 -12.76
N LEU A 134 -7.31 -18.11 -11.95
CA LEU A 134 -8.28 -17.06 -12.29
C LEU A 134 -7.83 -16.22 -13.50
N ALA A 135 -6.54 -15.88 -13.58
CA ALA A 135 -6.00 -15.13 -14.72
C ALA A 135 -6.06 -15.93 -16.03
N GLY A 136 -5.96 -17.27 -15.95
CA GLY A 136 -6.14 -18.16 -17.10
C GLY A 136 -7.59 -18.19 -17.60
N THR A 137 -8.57 -18.24 -16.70
CA THR A 137 -9.99 -18.28 -17.04
C THR A 137 -10.51 -16.94 -17.57
N LEU A 138 -10.01 -15.82 -17.02
CA LEU A 138 -10.25 -14.46 -17.55
C LEU A 138 -9.85 -14.32 -19.02
N ARG A 139 -8.74 -14.94 -19.44
CA ARG A 139 -8.30 -14.93 -20.84
C ARG A 139 -9.18 -15.78 -21.75
N ALA A 140 -9.80 -16.82 -21.21
CA ALA A 140 -10.75 -17.65 -21.94
C ALA A 140 -12.09 -16.92 -22.21
N GLY A 141 -12.38 -15.85 -21.44
CA GLY A 141 -13.56 -15.00 -21.64
C GLY A 141 -14.88 -15.66 -21.23
N ASP A 142 -14.83 -16.78 -20.52
CA ASP A 142 -16.02 -17.52 -20.08
C ASP A 142 -16.52 -16.99 -18.74
N ILE A 143 -17.66 -16.30 -18.78
CA ILE A 143 -18.30 -15.66 -17.62
C ILE A 143 -18.73 -16.71 -16.58
N ALA A 144 -19.16 -17.90 -17.00
CA ALA A 144 -19.60 -18.94 -16.07
C ALA A 144 -18.41 -19.46 -15.26
N ILE A 145 -17.29 -19.73 -15.93
CA ILE A 145 -16.05 -20.17 -15.28
C ILE A 145 -15.51 -19.09 -14.34
N MET A 146 -15.62 -17.81 -14.72
CA MET A 146 -15.23 -16.70 -13.84
C MET A 146 -16.12 -16.61 -12.59
N ALA A 147 -17.43 -16.76 -12.74
CA ALA A 147 -18.37 -16.73 -11.62
C ALA A 147 -18.09 -17.87 -10.63
N ASP A 148 -17.89 -19.10 -11.13
CA ASP A 148 -17.54 -20.26 -10.30
C ASP A 148 -16.22 -20.05 -9.56
N ALA A 149 -15.21 -19.51 -10.25
CA ALA A 149 -13.92 -19.23 -9.63
C ALA A 149 -14.02 -18.15 -8.54
N MET A 150 -14.94 -17.18 -8.67
CA MET A 150 -15.21 -16.20 -7.60
C MET A 150 -15.93 -16.84 -6.40
N LEU A 151 -16.84 -17.78 -6.62
CA LEU A 151 -17.52 -18.51 -5.55
C LEU A 151 -16.56 -19.41 -4.78
N GLN A 152 -15.64 -20.08 -5.46
CA GLN A 152 -14.62 -20.94 -4.84
C GLN A 152 -13.69 -20.18 -3.87
N ILE A 153 -13.53 -18.86 -4.02
CA ILE A 153 -12.76 -18.06 -3.06
C ILE A 153 -13.43 -18.12 -1.67
N TRP A 154 -14.75 -18.13 -1.61
CA TRP A 154 -15.51 -18.18 -0.36
C TRP A 154 -15.42 -19.53 0.36
N ASP A 155 -15.14 -20.61 -0.37
CA ASP A 155 -14.89 -21.94 0.20
C ASP A 155 -13.50 -22.07 0.84
N THR A 156 -12.64 -21.05 0.68
CA THR A 156 -11.29 -21.07 1.25
C THR A 156 -11.34 -20.95 2.78
N PRO A 157 -10.67 -21.85 3.52
CA PRO A 157 -10.61 -21.76 4.97
C PRO A 157 -10.08 -20.41 5.45
N ASN A 158 -10.80 -19.77 6.38
CA ASN A 158 -10.46 -18.47 6.94
C ASN A 158 -10.35 -17.34 5.88
N VAL A 159 -11.10 -17.42 4.78
CA VAL A 159 -11.08 -16.40 3.69
C VAL A 159 -11.18 -14.97 4.23
N LEU A 160 -12.04 -14.72 5.23
CA LEU A 160 -12.20 -13.40 5.82
C LEU A 160 -10.93 -12.89 6.50
N VAL A 161 -10.15 -13.76 7.14
CA VAL A 161 -8.86 -13.39 7.75
C VAL A 161 -7.85 -13.03 6.67
N TRP A 162 -7.80 -13.77 5.56
CA TRP A 162 -6.92 -13.46 4.44
C TRP A 162 -7.31 -12.16 3.74
N LEU A 163 -8.60 -11.93 3.50
CA LEU A 163 -9.11 -10.66 2.98
C LEU A 163 -8.75 -9.50 3.92
N TYR A 164 -8.93 -9.68 5.23
CA TYR A 164 -8.53 -8.70 6.23
C TYR A 164 -7.02 -8.42 6.22
N LEU A 165 -6.17 -9.45 6.13
CA LEU A 165 -4.73 -9.27 6.06
C LEU A 165 -4.30 -8.52 4.79
N VAL A 166 -4.85 -8.89 3.63
CA VAL A 166 -4.60 -8.17 2.38
C VAL A 166 -5.02 -6.71 2.51
N PHE A 167 -6.20 -6.44 3.06
CA PHE A 167 -6.69 -5.09 3.31
C PHE A 167 -5.78 -4.29 4.26
N ALA A 168 -5.39 -4.87 5.39
CA ALA A 168 -4.55 -4.20 6.38
C ALA A 168 -3.16 -3.89 5.81
N ILE A 169 -2.56 -4.85 5.10
CA ILE A 169 -1.26 -4.68 4.44
C ILE A 169 -1.37 -3.64 3.32
N SER A 170 -2.38 -3.74 2.45
CA SER A 170 -2.53 -2.80 1.34
C SER A 170 -2.81 -1.38 1.79
N SER A 171 -3.48 -1.20 2.93
CA SER A 171 -3.76 0.10 3.54
C SER A 171 -2.54 0.69 4.26
N ALA A 172 -1.52 -0.11 4.60
CA ALA A 172 -0.34 0.35 5.32
C ALA A 172 0.95 0.39 4.46
N MET A 173 1.02 -0.34 3.35
CA MET A 173 2.27 -0.51 2.60
C MET A 173 2.70 0.70 1.75
N LEU A 174 1.80 1.66 1.49
CA LEU A 174 2.15 2.80 0.64
C LEU A 174 3.10 3.78 1.36
N PRO A 175 4.09 4.34 0.65
CA PRO A 175 5.10 5.20 1.26
C PRO A 175 4.51 6.46 1.89
N SER A 176 4.88 6.73 3.14
CA SER A 176 4.52 7.95 3.85
C SER A 176 5.26 9.18 3.29
N ARG A 177 5.03 10.35 3.89
CA ARG A 177 5.79 11.57 3.54
C ARG A 177 7.27 11.43 3.89
N SER A 178 7.58 10.77 5.01
CA SER A 178 8.96 10.52 5.44
C SER A 178 9.68 9.57 4.49
N ASP A 179 8.99 8.51 4.03
CA ASP A 179 9.59 7.47 3.18
C ASP A 179 9.95 7.97 1.79
N ARG A 180 9.21 8.96 1.28
CA ARG A 180 9.43 9.55 -0.05
C ARG A 180 10.51 10.64 -0.06
N HIS A 181 11.03 11.05 1.09
CA HIS A 181 11.98 12.14 1.18
C HIS A 181 13.25 11.90 0.34
N ALA A 182 13.73 10.66 0.27
CA ALA A 182 14.95 10.30 -0.44
C ALA A 182 14.78 10.10 -1.95
N TRP A 183 13.53 9.91 -2.40
CA TRP A 183 13.24 9.49 -3.77
C TRP A 183 13.70 10.50 -4.83
N PRO A 184 13.55 11.84 -4.66
CA PRO A 184 14.05 12.79 -5.65
C PRO A 184 15.55 12.64 -5.90
N GLY A 185 16.35 12.47 -4.84
CA GLY A 185 17.79 12.27 -4.96
C GLY A 185 18.13 10.97 -5.69
N PHE A 186 17.44 9.88 -5.36
CA PHE A 186 17.59 8.61 -6.08
C PHE A 186 17.19 8.70 -7.56
N LEU A 187 16.05 9.35 -7.87
CA LEU A 187 15.58 9.52 -9.24
C LEU A 187 16.57 10.34 -10.09
N VAL A 188 17.18 11.38 -9.52
CA VAL A 188 18.23 12.14 -10.20
C VAL A 188 19.43 11.24 -10.52
N ILE A 189 19.96 10.51 -9.53
CA ILE A 189 21.09 9.60 -9.74
C ILE A 189 20.75 8.54 -10.79
N MET A 190 19.57 7.92 -10.71
CA MET A 190 19.13 6.90 -11.67
C MET A 190 18.94 7.48 -13.07
N THR A 191 18.43 8.70 -13.20
CA THR A 191 18.28 9.38 -14.50
C THR A 191 19.64 9.65 -15.13
N VAL A 192 20.62 10.12 -14.35
CA VAL A 192 21.99 10.35 -14.84
C VAL A 192 22.63 9.03 -15.27
N VAL A 193 22.53 7.98 -14.44
CA VAL A 193 23.05 6.65 -14.78
C VAL A 193 22.38 6.11 -16.04
N ALA A 194 21.05 6.21 -16.14
CA ALA A 194 20.29 5.78 -17.31
C ALA A 194 20.70 6.55 -18.58
N ALA A 195 20.91 7.87 -18.49
CA ALA A 195 21.37 8.69 -19.60
C ALA A 195 22.79 8.30 -20.07
N VAL A 196 23.71 8.04 -19.13
CA VAL A 196 25.07 7.58 -19.44
C VAL A 196 25.03 6.19 -20.08
N VAL A 197 24.27 5.25 -19.51
CA VAL A 197 24.06 3.92 -20.10
C VAL A 197 23.41 4.03 -21.48
N ALA A 198 22.47 4.97 -21.67
CA ALA A 198 21.84 5.19 -22.97
C ALA A 198 22.82 5.68 -24.02
N TYR A 199 23.65 6.64 -23.63
CA TYR A 199 24.67 7.22 -24.48
C TYR A 199 25.72 6.18 -24.89
N LEU A 200 26.22 5.40 -23.92
CA LEU A 200 27.25 4.38 -24.14
C LEU A 200 26.70 3.12 -24.84
N GLY A 201 25.45 2.74 -24.53
CA GLY A 201 24.79 1.52 -25.00
C GLY A 201 24.07 1.65 -26.34
N ARG A 202 24.10 2.83 -26.99
CA ARG A 202 23.35 3.13 -28.22
C ARG A 202 23.60 2.13 -29.36
N ASN A 203 24.76 1.48 -29.37
CA ASN A 203 25.19 0.55 -30.42
C ASN A 203 25.19 -0.92 -29.97
N VAL A 204 24.82 -1.23 -28.72
CA VAL A 204 25.02 -2.55 -28.09
C VAL A 204 23.67 -3.25 -27.80
N GLY A 205 22.53 -2.63 -28.10
CA GLY A 205 21.21 -3.21 -27.81
C GLY A 205 20.96 -3.43 -26.31
N LEU A 206 21.68 -2.71 -25.44
CA LEU A 206 21.71 -2.96 -24.00
C LEU A 206 20.32 -2.81 -23.32
N PHE A 207 19.44 -1.99 -23.92
CA PHE A 207 18.05 -1.82 -23.47
C PHE A 207 17.14 -3.01 -23.77
N ASP A 208 17.45 -3.79 -24.80
CA ASP A 208 16.65 -4.96 -25.17
C ASP A 208 16.73 -6.05 -24.09
N GLY A 209 17.84 -6.10 -23.34
CA GLY A 209 18.02 -7.00 -22.20
C GLY A 209 17.30 -6.57 -20.92
N LEU A 210 17.05 -5.27 -20.72
CA LEU A 210 16.45 -4.72 -19.49
C LEU A 210 14.91 -4.63 -19.56
N GLY A 211 14.35 -4.52 -20.76
CA GLY A 211 12.90 -4.38 -20.94
C GLY A 211 12.11 -5.56 -20.39
N ARG A 212 12.58 -6.80 -20.59
CA ARG A 212 11.87 -8.01 -20.13
C ARG A 212 11.88 -8.17 -18.61
N PRO A 213 13.01 -8.07 -17.88
CA PRO A 213 13.01 -8.06 -16.42
C PRO A 213 12.13 -6.95 -15.82
N ALA A 214 12.19 -5.74 -16.39
CA ALA A 214 11.35 -4.64 -15.94
C ALA A 214 9.85 -4.94 -16.14
N ALA A 215 9.45 -5.42 -17.32
CA ALA A 215 8.08 -5.80 -17.61
C ALA A 215 7.56 -6.89 -16.65
N VAL A 216 8.41 -7.86 -16.29
CA VAL A 216 8.08 -8.91 -15.31
C VAL A 216 7.87 -8.31 -13.92
N LEU A 217 8.78 -7.44 -13.46
CA LEU A 217 8.66 -6.75 -12.18
C LEU A 217 7.37 -5.93 -12.09
N PHE A 218 7.09 -5.09 -13.09
CA PHE A 218 5.87 -4.30 -13.14
C PHE A 218 4.61 -5.17 -13.31
N GLY A 219 4.72 -6.33 -13.96
CA GLY A 219 3.64 -7.32 -14.03
C GLY A 219 3.28 -7.88 -12.65
N TYR A 220 4.28 -8.16 -11.81
CA TYR A 220 4.07 -8.59 -10.42
C TYR A 220 3.45 -7.47 -9.57
N LEU A 221 3.97 -6.23 -9.66
CA LEU A 221 3.36 -5.08 -8.99
C LEU A 221 1.91 -4.89 -9.42
N GLY A 222 1.66 -4.92 -10.73
CA GLY A 222 0.33 -4.80 -11.30
C GLY A 222 -0.63 -5.85 -10.75
N THR A 223 -0.21 -7.11 -10.69
CA THR A 223 -1.01 -8.20 -10.12
C THR A 223 -1.30 -7.99 -8.64
N ALA A 224 -0.29 -7.63 -7.85
CA ALA A 224 -0.45 -7.36 -6.42
C ALA A 224 -1.41 -6.20 -6.16
N PHE A 225 -1.27 -5.11 -6.92
CA PHE A 225 -2.13 -3.95 -6.80
C PHE A 225 -3.56 -4.26 -7.26
N SER A 226 -3.76 -5.07 -8.30
CA SER A 226 -5.11 -5.51 -8.69
C SER A 226 -5.79 -6.32 -7.59
N ILE A 227 -5.08 -7.23 -6.92
CA ILE A 227 -5.59 -7.98 -5.76
C ILE A 227 -5.94 -6.99 -4.63
N ALA A 228 -5.03 -6.08 -4.32
CA ALA A 228 -5.23 -5.06 -3.28
C ALA A 228 -6.46 -4.17 -3.57
N ILE A 229 -6.65 -3.74 -4.84
CA ILE A 229 -7.80 -2.95 -5.26
C ILE A 229 -9.09 -3.76 -5.09
N ALA A 230 -9.13 -5.01 -5.57
CA ALA A 230 -10.32 -5.84 -5.48
C ALA A 230 -10.78 -6.02 -4.02
N VAL A 231 -9.84 -6.37 -3.13
CA VAL A 231 -10.12 -6.51 -1.70
C VAL A 231 -10.50 -5.16 -1.08
N SER A 232 -9.81 -4.08 -1.43
CA SER A 232 -10.10 -2.75 -0.91
C SER A 232 -11.48 -2.25 -1.33
N LEU A 233 -11.94 -2.51 -2.55
CA LEU A 233 -13.30 -2.18 -3.00
C LEU A 233 -14.37 -2.90 -2.17
N PHE A 234 -14.16 -4.20 -1.93
CA PHE A 234 -15.03 -4.98 -1.06
C PHE A 234 -15.07 -4.40 0.37
N CYS A 235 -13.90 -4.10 0.96
CA CYS A 235 -13.82 -3.49 2.28
C CYS A 235 -14.41 -2.07 2.31
N MET A 236 -14.26 -1.27 1.25
CA MET A 236 -14.88 0.05 1.15
C MET A 236 -16.40 -0.03 1.19
N ALA A 237 -17.01 -1.00 0.49
CA ALA A 237 -18.44 -1.23 0.55
C ALA A 237 -18.90 -1.59 1.98
N LEU A 238 -18.15 -2.46 2.68
CA LEU A 238 -18.43 -2.80 4.08
C LEU A 238 -18.29 -1.59 5.02
N ILE A 239 -17.23 -0.79 4.86
CA ILE A 239 -16.99 0.43 5.64
C ILE A 239 -18.13 1.42 5.44
N ALA A 240 -18.53 1.67 4.18
CA ALA A 240 -19.64 2.59 3.88
C ALA A 240 -20.97 2.11 4.50
N LEU A 241 -21.23 0.81 4.46
CA LEU A 241 -22.40 0.21 5.11
C LEU A 241 -22.36 0.39 6.63
N LEU A 242 -21.22 0.10 7.26
CA LEU A 242 -21.04 0.25 8.70
C LEU A 242 -21.21 1.70 9.15
N GLU A 243 -20.61 2.64 8.43
CA GLU A 243 -20.77 4.07 8.71
C GLU A 243 -22.23 4.51 8.59
N TRP A 244 -22.95 4.05 7.56
CA TRP A 244 -24.37 4.33 7.41
C TRP A 244 -25.21 3.78 8.57
N VAL A 245 -24.96 2.53 8.99
CA VAL A 245 -25.62 1.91 10.14
C VAL A 245 -25.32 2.68 11.44
N PHE A 246 -24.05 2.95 11.72
CA PHE A 246 -23.66 3.67 12.94
C PHE A 246 -24.17 5.11 12.96
N GLY A 247 -24.18 5.79 11.80
CA GLY A 247 -24.74 7.12 11.66
C GLY A 247 -26.25 7.15 11.95
N ARG A 248 -26.99 6.15 11.47
CA ARG A 248 -28.42 5.97 11.78
C ARG A 248 -28.66 5.72 13.27
N ILE A 249 -27.86 4.86 13.91
CA ILE A 249 -28.02 4.51 15.32
C ILE A 249 -27.66 5.70 16.24
N ARG A 250 -26.59 6.44 15.91
CA ARG A 250 -26.10 7.56 16.73
C ARG A 250 -26.77 8.90 16.43
N GLY A 251 -27.52 9.00 15.33
CA GLY A 251 -28.08 10.27 14.87
C GLY A 251 -27.00 11.32 14.51
N ALA A 252 -25.79 10.88 14.17
CA ALA A 252 -24.64 11.74 13.92
C ALA A 252 -23.92 11.36 12.63
N SER A 253 -23.46 12.35 11.87
CA SER A 253 -22.64 12.17 10.67
C SER A 253 -21.24 12.72 10.86
N VAL A 254 -20.21 12.02 10.40
CA VAL A 254 -18.84 12.51 10.43
C VAL A 254 -18.62 13.51 9.30
N VAL A 255 -18.14 14.72 9.64
CA VAL A 255 -17.80 15.74 8.64
C VAL A 255 -16.31 15.64 8.33
N TYR A 256 -15.99 15.18 7.13
CA TYR A 256 -14.63 15.12 6.62
C TYR A 256 -14.18 16.51 6.12
N GLY A 257 -13.02 17.00 6.58
CA GLY A 257 -12.34 18.14 5.96
C GLY A 257 -12.54 19.54 6.57
N ARG A 258 -12.87 19.68 7.88
CA ARG A 258 -12.82 20.99 8.54
C ARG A 258 -11.47 21.27 9.20
N ASP A 259 -10.83 22.33 8.73
CA ASP A 259 -9.65 22.93 9.35
C ASP A 259 -10.01 23.38 10.78
N PRO A 260 -9.33 22.89 11.83
CA PRO A 260 -9.68 23.17 13.24
C PRO A 260 -9.57 24.67 13.61
N LYS A 261 -9.03 25.51 12.72
CA LYS A 261 -8.84 26.95 12.94
C LYS A 261 -10.01 27.84 12.52
N ARG A 262 -11.06 27.32 11.87
CA ARG A 262 -12.20 28.17 11.47
C ARG A 262 -13.24 28.20 12.59
N LYS A 263 -13.18 29.21 13.45
CA LYS A 263 -14.27 29.54 14.39
C LYS A 263 -15.58 29.68 13.60
N PRO A 264 -16.73 29.28 14.17
CA PRO A 264 -18.02 29.53 13.55
C PRO A 264 -18.18 31.04 13.37
N THR A 265 -18.30 31.48 12.13
CA THR A 265 -18.88 32.79 11.81
C THR A 265 -20.36 32.67 12.16
N THR A 266 -20.72 33.28 13.29
CA THR A 266 -22.08 33.72 13.60
C THR A 266 -22.65 34.56 12.47
#